data_AF-A0A1R4HI22-F1
#
_entry.id   AF-A0A1R4HI22-F1
#
_cell.length_a   1.000
_cell.length_b   1.000
_cell.length_c   1.000
_cell.angle_alpha   90.00
_cell.angle_beta   90.00
_cell.angle_gamma   90.00
#
_symmetry.space_group_name_H-M   'P 1'
#
loop_
_entity.id
_entity.type
_entity.pdbx_description
1 polymer ?
#
loop_
_entity_poly.entity_id
_entity_poly.type
_entity_poly.pdbx_seq_one_letter_code
_entity_poly.pdbx_strand_id
1 'polypeptide(L)'
;MSRRNLKTKAFEIDWAVVDAAPLADAPDDDSPELTVSQFAELQPLAEMLPELNLGKQRITIMLDAAVVQAYKAKAGGRGYQTLINDTLRRALEVDSVKEALREVIREELHPV
;
A
#
# COMPACT_ATOMS: atom_id res chain seq x y z
N MET A 1 2.07 -14.01 1.85
CA MET A 1 2.07 -13.15 3.06
C MET A 1 0.64 -12.93 3.53
N SER A 2 0.36 -13.20 4.81
CA SER A 2 -0.99 -13.17 5.39
C SER A 2 -1.46 -11.74 5.64
N ARG A 3 -2.51 -11.31 4.94
CA ARG A 3 -3.19 -10.02 5.20
C ARG A 3 -4.00 -10.18 6.48
N ARG A 4 -3.47 -9.74 7.63
CA ARG A 4 -4.24 -9.61 8.87
C ARG A 4 -5.27 -8.50 8.68
N ASN A 5 -6.53 -8.88 8.46
CA ASN A 5 -7.65 -7.96 8.47
C ASN A 5 -7.84 -7.47 9.92
N LEU A 6 -7.42 -6.24 10.19
CA LEU A 6 -7.69 -5.53 11.45
C LEU A 6 -9.21 -5.31 11.53
N LYS A 7 -9.88 -5.99 12.48
CA LYS A 7 -11.28 -5.72 12.80
C LYS A 7 -11.33 -4.41 13.58
N THR A 8 -11.67 -3.31 12.93
CA THR A 8 -11.95 -2.05 13.62
C THR A 8 -13.30 -2.20 14.33
N LYS A 9 -13.28 -2.16 15.66
CA LYS A 9 -14.51 -2.06 16.46
C LYS A 9 -15.12 -0.71 16.12
N ALA A 10 -16.37 -0.68 15.67
CA ALA A 10 -17.07 0.58 15.42
C ALA A 10 -17.18 1.31 16.77
N PHE A 11 -16.42 2.38 16.92
CA PHE A 11 -16.53 3.30 18.03
C PHE A 11 -17.38 4.47 17.52
N GLU A 12 -18.57 4.61 18.09
CA GLU A 12 -19.51 5.67 17.73
C GLU A 12 -19.11 6.93 18.52
N ILE A 13 -18.36 7.81 17.86
CA ILE A 13 -17.94 9.10 18.43
C ILE A 13 -19.05 10.10 18.16
N ASP A 14 -19.59 10.70 19.21
CA ASP A 14 -20.45 11.87 19.09
C ASP A 14 -19.59 13.12 18.84
N TRP A 15 -19.37 13.42 17.56
CA TRP A 15 -18.58 14.55 17.13
C TRP A 15 -19.18 15.89 17.55
N ALA A 16 -20.50 15.99 17.74
CA ALA A 16 -21.12 17.23 18.19
C ALA A 16 -20.74 17.59 19.63
N VAL A 17 -20.55 16.58 20.49
CA VAL A 17 -20.05 16.76 21.86
C VAL A 17 -18.58 17.15 21.87
N VAL A 18 -17.77 16.54 20.99
CA VAL A 18 -16.33 16.85 20.86
C VAL A 18 -16.12 18.29 20.40
N ASP A 19 -16.85 18.72 19.38
CA ASP A 19 -16.72 20.08 18.82
C ASP A 19 -17.24 21.17 19.76
N ALA A 20 -18.22 20.85 20.61
CA ALA A 20 -18.75 21.76 21.62
C ALA A 20 -17.87 21.84 22.88
N ALA A 21 -16.90 20.94 23.04
CA ALA A 21 -16.00 20.97 24.18
C ALA A 21 -15.09 22.20 24.11
N PRO A 22 -14.90 22.92 25.23
CA PRO A 22 -13.97 24.04 25.25
C PRO A 22 -12.55 23.53 25.00
N LEU A 23 -11.87 24.12 24.03
CA LEU A 23 -10.44 23.91 23.83
C LEU A 23 -9.70 24.44 25.05
N ALA A 24 -8.74 23.67 25.56
CA ALA A 24 -7.87 24.14 26.61
C ALA A 24 -6.95 25.23 26.05
N ASP A 25 -6.91 26.39 26.71
CA ASP A 25 -6.04 27.51 26.32
C ASP A 25 -4.57 27.28 26.69
N ALA A 26 -4.29 26.33 27.58
CA ALA A 26 -2.95 25.96 28.01
C ALA A 26 -2.62 24.53 27.58
N PRO A 27 -1.38 24.26 27.13
CA PRO A 27 -0.92 22.92 26.79
C PRO A 27 -0.96 22.02 28.02
N ASP A 28 -1.37 20.77 27.80
CA ASP A 28 -1.39 19.71 28.81
C ASP A 28 0.04 19.26 29.16
N ASP A 29 0.26 18.80 30.40
CA ASP A 29 1.57 18.31 30.87
C ASP A 29 2.02 17.10 30.05
N ASP A 30 1.08 16.26 29.64
CA ASP A 30 1.31 15.09 28.78
C ASP A 30 1.45 15.46 27.29
N SER A 31 1.19 16.70 26.88
CA SER A 31 1.26 17.18 25.50
C SER A 31 1.87 18.59 25.42
N PRO A 32 3.16 18.75 25.74
CA PRO A 32 3.84 20.05 25.72
C PRO A 32 3.93 20.63 24.30
N GLU A 33 4.08 21.95 24.21
CA GLU A 33 4.28 22.64 22.92
C GLU A 33 5.58 22.20 22.24
N LEU A 34 5.50 21.91 20.95
CA LEU A 34 6.68 21.64 20.11
C LEU A 34 7.47 22.94 19.92
N THR A 35 8.64 23.01 20.55
CA THR A 35 9.58 24.12 20.34
C THR A 35 10.21 24.07 18.94
N VAL A 36 10.68 25.22 18.47
CA VAL A 36 11.35 25.34 17.15
C VAL A 36 12.62 24.49 17.08
N SER A 37 13.35 24.34 18.20
CA SER A 37 14.53 23.48 18.28
C SER A 37 14.16 21.99 18.17
N GLN A 38 13.13 21.55 18.88
CA GLN A 38 12.65 20.16 18.78
C GLN A 38 12.15 19.86 17.36
N PHE A 39 11.46 20.80 16.72
CA PHE A 39 10.99 20.63 15.35
C PHE A 39 12.15 20.44 14.35
N ALA A 40 13.27 21.13 14.56
CA ALA A 40 14.47 20.97 13.72
C ALA A 40 15.15 19.60 13.88
N GLU A 41 14.94 18.92 15.01
CA GLU A 41 15.46 17.58 15.29
C GLU A 41 14.52 16.46 14.78
N LEU A 42 13.28 16.78 14.41
CA LEU A 42 12.34 15.79 13.89
C LEU A 42 12.81 15.24 12.55
N GLN A 43 12.81 13.91 12.42
CA GLN A 43 13.09 13.23 11.17
C GLN A 43 11.80 12.79 10.47
N PRO A 44 11.77 12.78 9.13
CA PRO A 44 10.63 12.25 8.38
C PRO A 44 10.38 10.78 8.73
N LEU A 45 9.12 10.44 9.01
CA LEU A 45 8.72 9.07 9.37
C LEU A 45 9.10 8.04 8.29
N ALA A 46 9.10 8.45 7.01
CA ALA A 46 9.50 7.60 5.89
C ALA A 46 10.99 7.23 5.89
N GLU A 47 11.84 8.04 6.52
CA GLU A 47 13.28 7.78 6.67
C GLU A 47 13.56 6.86 7.86
N MET A 48 12.82 7.04 8.96
CA MET A 48 12.93 6.16 10.15
C MET A 48 12.31 4.77 9.93
N LEU A 49 11.31 4.66 9.05
CA LEU A 49 10.59 3.41 8.77
C LEU A 49 10.54 3.14 7.26
N PRO A 50 11.63 2.64 6.66
CA PRO A 50 11.67 2.33 5.22
C PRO A 50 10.66 1.26 4.79
N GLU A 51 10.15 0.45 5.71
CA GLU A 51 9.08 -0.53 5.44
C GLU A 51 7.70 0.12 5.23
N LEU A 52 7.51 1.38 5.66
CA LEU A 52 6.32 2.17 5.31
C LEU A 52 6.34 2.67 3.87
N ASN A 53 7.48 2.55 3.18
CA ASN A 53 7.59 2.79 1.75
C ASN A 53 6.94 1.63 0.96
N LEU A 54 5.64 1.42 1.20
CA LEU A 54 4.75 0.54 0.44
C LEU A 54 4.47 1.09 -0.97
N GLY A 55 5.22 2.10 -1.41
CA GLY A 55 4.88 3.05 -2.44
C GLY A 55 5.07 2.50 -3.85
N LYS A 56 3.99 2.50 -4.63
CA LYS A 56 4.02 2.30 -6.08
C LYS A 56 5.12 3.19 -6.69
N GLN A 57 6.09 2.60 -7.38
CA GLN A 57 7.12 3.36 -8.07
C GLN A 57 6.53 4.01 -9.34
N ARG A 58 6.73 5.32 -9.50
CA ARG A 58 6.41 6.01 -10.75
C ARG A 58 7.49 5.70 -11.78
N ILE A 59 7.10 5.10 -12.89
CA ILE A 59 7.98 4.78 -14.01
C ILE A 59 7.41 5.37 -15.30
N THR A 60 8.27 5.68 -16.26
CA THR A 60 7.86 6.05 -17.61
C THR A 60 7.95 4.80 -18.49
N ILE A 61 6.80 4.30 -18.94
CA ILE A 61 6.69 3.17 -19.86
C ILE A 61 5.71 3.50 -20.99
N MET A 62 5.91 2.90 -22.15
CA MET A 62 4.94 2.92 -23.23
C MET A 62 4.03 1.70 -23.12
N LEU A 63 2.72 1.91 -23.22
CA LEU A 63 1.71 0.86 -23.27
C LEU A 63 0.82 1.14 -24.47
N ASP A 64 0.37 0.09 -25.14
CA ASP A 64 -0.51 0.22 -26.30
C ASP A 64 -1.81 0.93 -25.92
N ALA A 65 -2.25 1.84 -26.79
CA ALA A 65 -3.48 2.60 -26.58
C ALA A 65 -4.68 1.66 -26.38
N ALA A 66 -4.75 0.57 -27.16
CA ALA A 66 -5.82 -0.43 -27.05
C ALA A 66 -5.84 -1.10 -25.67
N VAL A 67 -4.67 -1.42 -25.10
CA VAL A 67 -4.56 -2.03 -23.78
C VAL A 67 -5.04 -1.04 -22.71
N VAL A 68 -4.57 0.21 -22.74
CA VAL A 68 -4.99 1.23 -21.78
C VAL A 68 -6.50 1.45 -21.84
N GLN A 69 -7.08 1.51 -23.05
CA GLN A 69 -8.53 1.69 -23.22
C GLN A 69 -9.33 0.49 -22.70
N ALA A 70 -8.87 -0.73 -22.96
CA ALA A 70 -9.52 -1.94 -22.43
C ALA A 70 -9.54 -1.94 -20.88
N TYR A 71 -8.42 -1.58 -20.24
CA TYR A 71 -8.36 -1.50 -18.78
C TYR A 71 -9.17 -0.33 -18.20
N LYS A 72 -9.28 0.80 -18.92
CA LYS A 72 -10.17 1.90 -18.55
C LYS A 72 -11.64 1.50 -18.63
N ALA A 73 -12.06 0.80 -19.68
CA ALA A 73 -13.43 0.29 -19.81
C ALA A 73 -13.77 -0.72 -18.71
N LYS A 74 -12.81 -1.59 -18.34
CA LYS A 74 -12.98 -2.62 -17.31
C LYS A 74 -12.98 -2.06 -15.88
N ALA A 75 -12.47 -0.85 -15.67
CA ALA A 75 -12.19 -0.30 -14.35
C ALA A 75 -13.45 0.09 -13.55
N GLY A 76 -14.53 0.56 -14.19
CA GLY A 76 -15.85 0.77 -13.57
C GLY A 76 -15.93 1.57 -12.25
N GLY A 77 -14.84 2.21 -11.79
CA GLY A 77 -14.72 2.87 -10.48
C GLY A 77 -13.44 2.51 -9.70
N ARG A 78 -12.80 1.37 -9.99
CA ARG A 78 -11.48 0.98 -9.45
C ARG A 78 -10.40 1.46 -10.42
N GLY A 79 -9.43 2.28 -9.99
CA GLY A 79 -8.46 2.91 -10.90
C GLY A 79 -7.79 1.91 -11.85
N TYR A 80 -7.81 2.18 -13.17
CA TYR A 80 -7.31 1.27 -14.22
C TYR A 80 -5.86 0.84 -14.01
N GLN A 81 -5.03 1.71 -13.41
CA GLN A 81 -3.65 1.38 -13.03
C GLN A 81 -3.57 0.23 -12.02
N THR A 82 -4.53 0.14 -11.10
CA THR A 82 -4.61 -0.96 -10.12
C THR A 82 -4.87 -2.29 -10.84
N LEU A 83 -5.77 -2.31 -11.82
CA LEU A 83 -6.03 -3.52 -12.62
C LEU A 83 -4.82 -3.95 -13.45
N ILE A 84 -4.08 -2.99 -14.02
CA ILE A 84 -2.83 -3.26 -14.73
C ILE A 84 -1.82 -3.89 -13.76
N ASN A 85 -1.61 -3.26 -12.60
CA ASN A 85 -0.68 -3.77 -11.60
C ASN A 85 -1.06 -5.17 -11.08
N ASP A 86 -2.33 -5.42 -10.83
CA ASP A 86 -2.82 -6.74 -10.40
C ASP A 86 -2.59 -7.80 -11.48
N THR A 87 -2.76 -7.45 -12.75
CA THR A 87 -2.51 -8.36 -13.87
C THR A 87 -1.02 -8.68 -13.98
N LEU A 88 -0.15 -7.67 -13.87
CA LEU A 88 1.30 -7.87 -13.88
C LEU A 88 1.76 -8.76 -12.72
N ARG A 89 1.19 -8.59 -11.51
CA ARG A 89 1.49 -9.47 -10.36
C ARG A 89 1.11 -10.92 -10.64
N ARG A 90 -0.10 -11.15 -11.15
CA ARG A 90 -0.55 -12.52 -11.48
C ARG A 90 0.29 -13.17 -12.57
N ALA A 91 0.72 -12.39 -13.57
CA ALA A 91 1.59 -12.91 -14.64
C ALA A 91 2.92 -13.42 -14.06
N LEU A 92 3.55 -12.65 -13.16
CA LEU A 92 4.79 -13.06 -12.49
C LEU A 92 4.62 -14.32 -11.62
N GLU A 93 3.46 -14.46 -10.94
CA GLU A 93 3.15 -15.67 -10.17
C GLU A 93 2.96 -16.90 -11.07
N VAL A 94 2.34 -16.74 -12.25
CA VAL A 94 2.15 -17.85 -13.19
C VAL A 94 3.48 -18.28 -13.81
N ASP A 95 4.35 -17.34 -14.16
CA ASP A 95 5.65 -17.65 -14.77
C ASP A 95 6.57 -18.38 -13.78
N SER A 96 6.58 -17.98 -12.51
CA SER A 96 7.36 -18.71 -11.49
C SER A 96 6.87 -20.15 -11.29
N VAL A 97 5.56 -20.38 -11.32
CA VAL A 97 4.98 -21.73 -11.20
C VAL A 97 5.30 -22.60 -12.42
N LYS A 98 5.23 -22.04 -13.63
CA LYS A 98 5.61 -22.75 -14.86
C LYS A 98 7.07 -23.15 -14.85
N GLU A 99 7.93 -22.29 -14.33
CA GLU A 99 9.37 -22.51 -14.31
C GLU A 99 9.70 -23.63 -13.32
N ALA A 100 9.12 -23.60 -12.13
CA ALA A 100 9.23 -24.67 -11.15
C ALA A 100 8.68 -26.01 -11.70
N LEU A 101 7.54 -25.99 -12.40
CA LEU A 101 6.97 -27.19 -13.01
C LEU A 101 7.87 -27.77 -14.10
N ARG A 102 8.50 -26.94 -14.93
CA ARG A 102 9.46 -27.39 -15.95
C ARG A 102 10.71 -28.02 -15.34
N GLU A 103 11.17 -27.51 -14.22
CA GLU A 103 12.30 -28.08 -13.48
C GLU A 103 11.96 -29.47 -12.94
N VAL A 104 10.84 -29.60 -12.23
CA VAL A 104 10.35 -30.89 -11.73
C VAL A 104 10.16 -31.88 -12.88
N ILE A 105 9.52 -31.49 -13.98
CA ILE A 105 9.34 -32.37 -15.15
C ILE A 105 10.70 -32.79 -15.73
N ARG A 106 11.70 -31.91 -15.76
CA ARG A 106 13.04 -32.25 -16.26
C ARG A 106 13.75 -33.25 -15.35
N GLU A 107 13.62 -33.09 -14.03
CA GLU A 107 14.16 -34.05 -13.06
C GLU A 107 13.52 -35.43 -13.22
N GLU A 108 12.19 -35.48 -13.38
CA GLU A 108 11.46 -36.75 -13.55
C GLU A 108 11.70 -37.41 -14.92
N LEU A 109 12.00 -36.63 -15.98
CA LEU A 109 12.30 -37.14 -17.31
C LEU A 109 13.78 -37.51 -17.52
N HIS A 110 14.67 -37.08 -16.63
CA HIS A 110 16.06 -37.51 -16.57
C HIS A 110 16.37 -38.24 -15.26
N PRO A 111 15.74 -39.41 -15.02
CA PRO A 111 16.17 -40.27 -13.94
C PRO A 111 17.57 -40.80 -14.28
N VAL A 112 18.48 -40.70 -13.31
CA VAL A 112 19.79 -41.38 -13.33
C VAL A 112 19.58 -42.89 -13.45
#